data_AF-A0A369QP48-F1
#
_entry.id   AF-A0A369QP48-F1
#
_cell.length_a   1.000
_cell.length_b   1.000
_cell.length_c   1.000
_cell.angle_alpha   90.00
_cell.angle_beta   90.00
_cell.angle_gamma   90.00
#
_symmetry.space_group_name_H-M   'P 1'
#
loop_
_entity.id
_entity.type
_entity.pdbx_description
1 polymer ?
#
loop_
_entity_poly.entity_id
_entity_poly.type
_entity_poly.pdbx_seq_one_letter_code
_entity_poly.pdbx_strand_id
1 'polypeptide(L)'
;AAARDHRAVLADGDRQVLDAALAALSDKGLFDGDALAAAEAALAPLEAAVARAGGAPVRRWTEQGDGYLVGGTEAGRRIGCVRDELRAFLRLAFRVVDYLEAHDQLARRVSGVPGPKR
;
A
#
# COMPACT_ATOMS: atom_id res chain seq x y z
N ALA A 1 7.34 23.30 -2.38
CA ALA A 1 7.83 22.05 -2.99
C ALA A 1 6.72 21.49 -3.84
N ALA A 2 6.86 21.44 -5.17
CA ALA A 2 5.89 20.74 -6.01
C ALA A 2 6.02 19.24 -5.66
N ALA A 3 5.05 18.70 -4.91
CA ALA A 3 4.91 17.26 -4.80
C ALA A 3 4.75 16.74 -6.22
N ARG A 4 5.79 16.11 -6.78
CA ARG A 4 5.72 15.54 -8.12
C ARG A 4 4.68 14.45 -8.03
N ASP A 5 3.50 14.69 -8.61
CA ASP A 5 2.46 13.68 -8.65
C ASP A 5 2.99 12.46 -9.44
N HIS A 6 3.40 11.42 -8.71
CA HIS A 6 3.93 10.21 -9.29
C HIS A 6 2.82 9.40 -10.00
N ARG A 7 1.55 9.63 -9.63
CA ARG A 7 0.36 9.00 -10.22
C ARG A 7 0.11 9.43 -11.66
N ALA A 8 0.60 10.60 -12.07
CA ALA A 8 0.50 11.07 -13.45
C ALA A 8 1.23 10.17 -14.48
N VAL A 9 2.13 9.29 -14.03
CA VAL A 9 2.88 8.35 -14.89
C VAL A 9 2.11 7.05 -15.15
N LEU A 10 1.11 6.73 -14.32
CA LEU A 10 0.31 5.53 -14.49
C LEU A 10 -0.51 5.61 -15.78
N ALA A 11 -0.66 4.47 -16.47
CA ALA A 11 -1.67 4.34 -17.51
C ALA A 11 -3.07 4.50 -16.89
N ASP A 12 -4.04 4.91 -17.70
CA ASP A 12 -5.39 5.25 -17.19
C ASP A 12 -6.06 4.09 -16.44
N GLY A 13 -5.89 2.84 -16.90
CA GLY A 13 -6.41 1.66 -16.22
C GLY A 13 -5.80 1.44 -14.83
N ASP A 14 -4.46 1.53 -14.72
CA ASP A 14 -3.78 1.37 -13.43
C ASP A 14 -4.12 2.52 -12.47
N ARG A 15 -4.29 3.73 -13.02
CA ARG A 15 -4.72 4.91 -12.26
C ARG A 15 -6.12 4.70 -11.70
N GLN A 16 -7.09 4.29 -12.52
CA GLN A 16 -8.46 4.04 -12.09
C GLN A 16 -8.55 2.99 -10.97
N VAL A 17 -7.75 1.92 -11.05
CA VAL A 17 -7.72 0.90 -10.00
C VAL A 17 -7.19 1.47 -8.67
N LEU A 18 -6.09 2.22 -8.73
CA LEU A 18 -5.57 2.92 -7.55
C LEU A 18 -6.59 3.90 -6.97
N ASP A 19 -7.30 4.63 -7.84
CA ASP A 19 -8.27 5.65 -7.44
C ASP A 19 -9.48 5.03 -6.76
N ALA A 20 -10.00 3.94 -7.30
CA ALA A 20 -11.09 3.20 -6.71
C ALA A 20 -10.72 2.65 -5.32
N ALA A 21 -9.50 2.13 -5.17
CA ALA A 21 -8.98 1.69 -3.88
C ALA A 21 -8.89 2.84 -2.86
N LEU A 22 -8.32 3.98 -3.26
CA LEU A 22 -8.20 5.15 -2.39
C LEU A 22 -9.57 5.75 -2.04
N ALA A 23 -10.51 5.74 -2.97
CA ALA A 23 -11.88 6.17 -2.73
C ALA A 23 -12.59 5.24 -1.73
N ALA A 24 -12.43 3.92 -1.86
CA ALA A 24 -12.99 2.95 -0.93
C ALA A 24 -12.45 3.14 0.49
N LEU A 25 -11.14 3.38 0.64
CA LEU A 25 -10.52 3.72 1.93
C LEU A 25 -11.07 5.01 2.53
N SER A 26 -11.35 6.01 1.69
CA SER A 26 -11.92 7.28 2.14
C SER A 26 -13.38 7.16 2.56
N ASP A 27 -14.16 6.31 1.88
CA ASP A 27 -15.61 6.16 2.10
C ASP A 27 -15.93 5.23 3.27
N LYS A 28 -15.32 4.04 3.30
CA LYS A 28 -15.56 3.02 4.33
C LYS A 28 -14.74 3.22 5.60
N GLY A 29 -13.64 3.96 5.49
CA GLY A 29 -12.71 4.22 6.58
C GLY A 29 -11.39 3.46 6.44
N LEU A 30 -10.32 4.08 6.95
CA LEU A 30 -8.93 3.62 6.78
C LEU A 30 -8.59 2.30 7.50
N PHE A 31 -9.51 1.79 8.33
CA PHE A 31 -9.36 0.56 9.12
C PHE A 31 -10.47 -0.45 8.81
N ASP A 32 -11.28 -0.20 7.78
CA ASP A 32 -12.24 -1.18 7.29
C ASP A 32 -11.49 -2.32 6.55
N GLY A 33 -11.74 -3.56 6.95
CA GLY A 33 -11.03 -4.72 6.42
C GLY A 33 -11.23 -4.93 4.92
N ASP A 34 -12.45 -4.71 4.41
CA ASP A 34 -12.75 -4.85 2.98
C ASP A 34 -12.10 -3.74 2.16
N ALA A 35 -12.10 -2.51 2.67
CA ALA A 35 -11.42 -1.38 2.03
C ALA A 35 -9.90 -1.58 1.98
N LEU A 36 -9.31 -2.11 3.06
CA LEU A 36 -7.89 -2.45 3.11
C LEU A 36 -7.53 -3.59 2.16
N ALA A 37 -8.35 -4.64 2.08
CA ALA A 37 -8.16 -5.74 1.13
C ALA A 37 -8.26 -5.26 -0.34
N ALA A 38 -9.20 -4.37 -0.65
CA ALA A 38 -9.32 -3.78 -1.98
C ALA A 38 -8.07 -2.92 -2.33
N ALA A 39 -7.56 -2.16 -1.37
CA ALA A 39 -6.35 -1.37 -1.54
C ALA A 39 -5.08 -2.24 -1.66
N GLU A 40 -5.02 -3.37 -0.96
CA GLU A 40 -3.96 -4.36 -1.13
C GLU A 40 -3.99 -4.99 -2.53
N ALA A 41 -5.18 -5.30 -3.05
CA ALA A 41 -5.35 -5.82 -4.41
C ALA A 41 -4.81 -4.87 -5.50
N ALA A 42 -4.80 -3.55 -5.25
CA ALA A 42 -4.22 -2.56 -6.16
C ALA A 42 -2.67 -2.65 -6.27
N LEU A 43 -1.99 -3.34 -5.37
CA LEU A 43 -0.54 -3.53 -5.44
C LEU A 43 -0.11 -4.36 -6.66
N ALA A 44 -0.87 -5.39 -7.03
CA ALA A 44 -0.51 -6.26 -8.16
C ALA A 44 -0.54 -5.52 -9.51
N PRO A 45 -1.58 -4.72 -9.83
CA PRO A 45 -1.57 -3.81 -10.98
C PRO A 45 -0.37 -2.85 -11.00
N LEU A 46 0.00 -2.28 -9.85
CA LEU A 46 1.17 -1.39 -9.75
C LEU A 46 2.49 -2.15 -10.00
N GLU A 47 2.63 -3.37 -9.48
CA GLU A 47 3.77 -4.25 -9.75
C GLU A 47 3.91 -4.54 -11.27
N ALA A 48 2.77 -4.84 -11.92
CA ALA A 48 2.73 -5.05 -13.36
C ALA A 48 3.02 -3.76 -14.15
N ALA A 49 2.57 -2.60 -13.67
CA ALA A 49 2.84 -1.30 -14.27
C ALA A 49 4.34 -0.96 -14.19
N VAL A 50 5.01 -1.27 -13.08
CA VAL A 50 6.48 -1.17 -12.96
C VAL A 50 7.17 -2.02 -14.02
N ALA A 51 6.74 -3.28 -14.19
CA ALA A 51 7.32 -4.19 -15.19
C ALA A 51 7.13 -3.65 -16.63
N ARG A 52 5.91 -3.19 -16.97
CA ARG A 52 5.61 -2.58 -18.28
C ARG A 52 6.43 -1.31 -18.55
N ALA A 53 6.73 -0.55 -17.51
CA ALA A 53 7.56 0.66 -17.62
C ALA A 53 9.06 0.35 -17.77
N GLY A 54 9.48 -0.93 -17.82
CA GLY A 54 10.90 -1.31 -17.92
C GLY A 54 11.58 -1.51 -16.57
N GLY A 55 10.81 -1.64 -15.48
CA GLY A 55 11.31 -1.94 -14.14
C GLY A 55 11.64 -0.71 -13.29
N ALA A 56 11.66 -0.90 -11.97
CA ALA A 56 12.11 0.10 -11.01
C ALA A 56 13.62 -0.08 -10.73
N PRO A 57 14.38 1.02 -10.54
CA PRO A 57 15.78 0.94 -10.18
C PRO A 57 15.98 0.25 -8.82
N VAL A 58 17.01 -0.59 -8.73
CA VAL A 58 17.39 -1.26 -7.47
C VAL A 58 18.53 -0.51 -6.82
N ARG A 59 18.41 -0.23 -5.52
CA ARG A 59 19.50 0.38 -4.74
C ARG A 59 20.58 -0.65 -4.43
N ARG A 60 21.83 -0.31 -4.75
CA ARG A 60 23.04 -1.06 -4.44
C ARG A 60 23.99 -0.17 -3.64
N TRP A 61 25.01 -0.78 -3.05
CA TRP A 61 25.97 -0.11 -2.19
C TRP A 61 27.37 -0.42 -2.67
N THR A 62 28.24 0.59 -2.71
CA THR A 62 29.68 0.39 -2.95
C THR A 62 30.33 -0.22 -1.71
N GLU A 63 31.57 -0.70 -1.85
CA GLU A 63 32.38 -1.17 -0.71
C GLU A 63 32.62 -0.07 0.34
N GLN A 64 32.55 1.19 -0.08
CA GLN A 64 32.70 2.38 0.78
C GLN A 64 31.38 2.77 1.49
N GLY A 65 30.28 2.07 1.18
CA GLY A 65 28.96 2.34 1.76
C GLY A 65 28.12 3.39 1.00
N ASP A 66 28.57 3.85 -0.18
CA ASP A 66 27.81 4.79 -0.98
C ASP A 66 26.70 4.10 -1.76
N GLY A 67 25.49 4.64 -1.68
CA GLY A 67 24.32 4.09 -2.35
C GLY A 67 24.21 4.56 -3.80
N TYR A 68 24.03 3.63 -4.74
CA TYR A 68 23.75 3.94 -6.16
C TYR A 68 22.56 3.13 -6.69
N LEU A 69 21.94 3.62 -7.76
CA LEU A 69 20.79 2.98 -8.41
C LEU A 69 21.24 2.23 -9.67
N VAL A 70 20.73 1.01 -9.87
CA VAL A 70 21.07 0.17 -11.03
C VAL A 70 19.79 -0.27 -11.74
N GLY A 71 19.80 -0.13 -13.08
CA GLY A 71 18.73 -0.58 -13.97
C GLY A 71 17.42 0.22 -13.85
N GLY A 72 16.38 -0.28 -14.51
CA GLY A 72 15.04 0.30 -14.50
C GLY A 72 14.90 1.60 -15.30
N THR A 73 13.73 2.23 -15.18
CA THR A 73 13.42 3.51 -15.84
C THR A 73 12.94 4.54 -14.83
N GLU A 74 12.98 5.82 -15.23
CA GLU A 74 12.38 6.91 -14.45
C GLU A 74 10.88 6.68 -14.20
N ALA A 75 10.15 6.21 -15.22
CA ALA A 75 8.73 5.90 -15.08
C ALA A 75 8.51 4.76 -14.09
N GLY A 76 9.27 3.67 -14.22
CA GLY A 76 9.22 2.54 -13.29
C GLY A 76 9.60 2.94 -11.86
N ARG A 77 10.55 3.86 -11.68
CA ARG A 77 10.87 4.45 -10.36
C ARG A 77 9.67 5.16 -9.76
N ARG A 78 9.03 6.05 -10.52
CA ARG A 78 7.89 6.86 -10.04
C ARG A 78 6.70 5.97 -9.67
N ILE A 79 6.39 4.97 -10.49
CA ILE A 79 5.34 3.98 -10.18
C ILE A 79 5.72 3.16 -8.94
N GLY A 80 6.99 2.74 -8.85
CA GLY A 80 7.54 2.04 -7.69
C GLY A 80 7.37 2.81 -6.39
N CYS A 81 7.60 4.13 -6.40
CA CYS A 81 7.35 4.99 -5.23
C CYS A 81 5.88 4.93 -4.78
N VAL A 82 4.92 5.03 -5.71
CA VAL A 82 3.48 4.93 -5.39
C VAL A 82 3.14 3.56 -4.78
N ARG A 83 3.65 2.48 -5.38
CA ARG A 83 3.47 1.11 -4.87
C ARG A 83 4.04 0.97 -3.46
N ASP A 84 5.24 1.47 -3.23
CA ASP A 84 5.95 1.30 -1.95
C ASP A 84 5.32 2.15 -0.84
N GLU A 85 4.81 3.34 -1.16
CA GLU A 85 4.02 4.17 -0.25
C GLU A 85 2.70 3.49 0.13
N LEU A 86 1.95 2.96 -0.87
CA LEU A 86 0.72 2.21 -0.61
C LEU A 86 1.00 0.98 0.27
N ARG A 87 2.05 0.22 -0.04
CA ARG A 87 2.47 -0.96 0.75
C ARG A 87 2.89 -0.57 2.18
N ALA A 88 3.55 0.58 2.36
CA ALA A 88 3.90 1.08 3.70
C ALA A 88 2.66 1.47 4.50
N PHE A 89 1.73 2.19 3.87
CA PHE A 89 0.44 2.56 4.45
C PHE A 89 -0.34 1.31 4.89
N LEU A 90 -0.54 0.34 3.99
CA LEU A 90 -1.31 -0.87 4.28
C LEU A 90 -0.72 -1.68 5.44
N ARG A 91 0.61 -1.82 5.50
CA ARG A 91 1.28 -2.49 6.63
C ARG A 91 0.99 -1.82 7.97
N LEU A 92 0.90 -0.49 8.01
CA LEU A 92 0.56 0.24 9.23
C LEU A 92 -0.94 0.09 9.56
N ALA A 93 -1.80 0.22 8.56
CA ALA A 93 -3.24 0.10 8.74
C ALA A 93 -3.65 -1.29 9.24
N PHE A 94 -3.13 -2.37 8.65
CA PHE A 94 -3.39 -3.74 9.12
C PHE A 94 -2.89 -3.96 10.55
N ARG A 95 -1.72 -3.44 10.93
CA ARG A 95 -1.26 -3.53 12.34
C ARG A 95 -2.21 -2.84 13.31
N VAL A 96 -2.80 -1.72 12.91
CA VAL A 96 -3.79 -1.02 13.74
C VAL A 96 -5.07 -1.84 13.84
N VAL A 97 -5.57 -2.40 12.73
CA VAL A 97 -6.73 -3.30 12.74
C VAL A 97 -6.49 -4.49 13.66
N ASP A 98 -5.36 -5.20 13.51
CA ASP A 98 -4.99 -6.34 14.35
C ASP A 98 -4.94 -5.96 15.84
N TYR A 99 -4.40 -4.78 16.15
CA TYR A 99 -4.31 -4.27 17.52
C TYR A 99 -5.70 -3.97 18.12
N LEU A 100 -6.60 -3.36 17.33
CA LEU A 100 -7.96 -3.05 17.75
C LEU A 100 -8.78 -4.32 17.96
N GLU A 101 -8.66 -5.30 17.05
CA GLU A 101 -9.30 -6.60 17.20
C GLU A 101 -8.80 -7.35 18.44
N ALA A 102 -7.48 -7.34 18.69
CA ALA A 102 -6.91 -7.95 19.89
C ALA A 102 -7.42 -7.29 21.18
N HIS A 103 -7.54 -5.96 21.19
CA HIS A 103 -8.09 -5.22 22.34
C HIS A 103 -9.56 -5.55 22.59
N ASP A 104 -10.38 -5.58 21.55
CA ASP A 104 -11.80 -5.93 21.66
C ASP A 104 -11.98 -7.38 22.15
N GLN A 105 -11.19 -8.33 21.62
CA GLN A 105 -11.18 -9.71 22.10
C GLN A 105 -10.78 -9.81 23.58
N LEU A 106 -9.77 -9.05 24.02
CA LEU A 106 -9.36 -8.99 25.42
C LEU A 106 -10.47 -8.40 26.29
N ALA A 107 -11.07 -7.28 25.87
CA ALA A 107 -12.15 -6.63 26.60
C ALA A 107 -13.35 -7.57 26.81
N ARG A 108 -13.74 -8.34 25.78
CA ARG A 108 -14.80 -9.36 25.88
C ARG A 108 -14.46 -10.48 26.86
N ARG A 109 -13.20 -10.93 26.89
CA ARG A 109 -12.74 -11.95 27.85
C ARG A 109 -12.74 -11.45 29.28
N VAL A 110 -12.34 -10.19 29.51
CA VAL A 110 -12.29 -9.59 30.85
C VAL A 110 -13.69 -9.24 31.37
N SER A 111 -14.61 -8.81 30.49
CA SER A 111 -15.97 -8.43 30.87
C SER A 111 -16.93 -9.62 31.05
N GLY A 112 -16.54 -10.84 30.66
CA GLY A 112 -17.37 -12.04 30.78
C GLY A 112 -18.59 -12.07 29.85
N VAL A 113 -18.70 -11.14 28.91
CA VAL A 113 -19.83 -11.06 27.97
C VAL A 113 -19.63 -12.06 26.83
N PRO A 114 -20.51 -13.05 26.63
CA PRO A 114 -20.42 -13.97 25.51
C PRO A 114 -20.60 -13.20 24.19
N GLY A 115 -19.66 -13.34 23.26
CA GLY A 115 -19.79 -12.74 21.93
C GLY A 115 -21.03 -13.25 21.18
N PRO A 116 -21.61 -12.45 20.26
CA PRO A 116 -22.79 -12.87 19.51
C PRO A 116 -22.46 -14.14 18.72
N LYS A 117 -23.30 -15.17 18.87
CA LYS A 117 -23.21 -16.40 18.08
C LYS A 117 -23.41 -16.03 16.61
N ARG A 118 -22.40 -16.33 15.79
CA ARG A 118 -22.53 -16.35 14.33
C ARG A 118 -23.51 -17.44 13.91
#